data_AF-A0A396JM56-F1
#
_entry.id   AF-A0A396JM56-F1
#
_cell.length_a   1.000
_cell.length_b   1.000
_cell.length_c   1.000
_cell.angle_alpha   90.00
_cell.angle_beta   90.00
_cell.angle_gamma   90.00
#
_symmetry.space_group_name_H-M   'P 1'
#
loop_
_entity.id
_entity.type
_entity.pdbx_description
1 polymer ?
#
loop_
_entity_poly.entity_id
_entity_poly.type
_entity_poly.pdbx_seq_one_letter_code
_entity_poly.pdbx_strand_id
1 'polypeptide(L)' 'MLKEKLKNIKGCLKLWHQQHFQNFDGNISEVKDRISTLDTRGEDFDLMAKELKDLYSLTSNLFTLCKLNSSKLW' A
#
# COMPACT_ATOMS: atom_id res chain seq x y z
N MET A 1 -26.92 -8.07 27.34
CA MET A 1 -26.54 -6.71 26.89
C MET A 1 -25.06 -6.59 26.50
N LEU A 2 -24.09 -7.10 27.29
CA LEU A 2 -22.65 -6.93 27.00
C LEU A 2 -22.17 -7.69 25.74
N LYS A 3 -22.63 -8.92 25.54
CA LYS A 3 -22.30 -9.77 24.38
C LYS A 3 -22.70 -9.13 23.05
N GLU A 4 -23.88 -8.51 23.01
CA GLU A 4 -24.41 -7.77 21.86
C GLU A 4 -23.56 -6.53 21.56
N LYS A 5 -23.20 -5.75 22.59
CA LYS A 5 -22.32 -4.58 22.46
C LYS A 5 -20.93 -4.96 21.91
N LEU A 6 -20.34 -6.05 22.41
CA LEU A 6 -19.06 -6.58 21.90
C LEU A 6 -19.15 -7.04 20.45
N LYS A 7 -20.24 -7.71 20.06
CA LYS A 7 -20.48 -8.08 18.66
C LYS A 7 -20.54 -6.85 17.75
N ASN A 8 -21.24 -5.79 18.18
CA ASN A 8 -21.34 -4.54 17.42
C ASN A 8 -19.98 -3.86 17.27
N ILE A 9 -19.21 -3.74 18.35
CA ILE A 9 -17.85 -3.16 18.31
C ILE A 9 -16.96 -3.94 17.34
N LYS A 10 -16.98 -5.29 17.41
CA LYS A 10 -16.24 -6.15 16.49
C LYS A 10 -16.68 -5.97 15.03
N GLY A 11 -17.98 -5.80 14.78
CA GLY A 11 -18.51 -5.52 13.45
C GLY A 11 -18.01 -4.20 12.88
N CYS A 12 -18.09 -3.12 13.67
CA CYS A 12 -17.59 -1.80 13.26
C CYS A 12 -16.08 -1.81 12.97
N LEU A 13 -15.29 -2.48 13.82
CA LEU A 13 -13.84 -2.64 13.60
C LEU A 13 -13.52 -3.41 12.32
N LYS A 14 -14.27 -4.47 12.02
CA LYS A 14 -14.09 -5.26 10.80
C LYS A 14 -14.42 -4.43 9.55
N LEU A 15 -15.53 -3.69 9.56
CA LEU A 15 -15.92 -2.82 8.46
C LEU A 15 -14.91 -1.70 8.23
N TRP A 16 -14.46 -1.04 9.31
CA TRP A 16 -13.43 -0.03 9.24
C TRP A 16 -12.13 -0.60 8.64
N HIS A 17 -11.69 -1.77 9.10
CA HIS A 17 -10.51 -2.43 8.54
C HIS A 17 -10.70 -2.77 7.05
N GLN A 18 -11.88 -3.25 6.65
CA GLN A 18 -12.16 -3.54 5.25
C GLN A 18 -12.13 -2.27 4.39
N GLN A 19 -12.81 -1.20 4.80
CA GLN A 19 -12.87 0.05 4.04
C GLN A 19 -11.51 0.76 3.93
N HIS A 20 -10.67 0.65 4.95
CA HIS A 20 -9.39 1.36 5.00
C HIS A 20 -8.19 0.50 4.58
N PHE A 21 -8.32 -0.83 4.55
CA PHE A 21 -7.18 -1.73 4.33
C PHE A 21 -7.45 -2.95 3.44
N GLN A 22 -8.68 -3.27 3.03
CA GLN A 22 -8.82 -4.14 1.84
C GLN A 22 -8.24 -3.37 0.66
N ASN A 23 -7.44 -4.05 -0.16
CA ASN A 23 -6.64 -3.50 -1.26
C ASN A 23 -5.28 -2.92 -0.86
N PHE A 24 -4.92 -2.94 0.42
CA PHE A 24 -3.62 -2.43 0.84
C PHE A 24 -2.44 -3.26 0.32
N ASP A 25 -2.53 -4.58 0.43
CA ASP A 25 -1.51 -5.49 -0.12
C ASP A 25 -1.50 -5.47 -1.66
N GLY A 26 -2.67 -5.30 -2.28
CA GLY A 26 -2.81 -5.11 -3.72
C GLY A 26 -2.11 -3.83 -4.20
N ASN A 27 -2.32 -2.72 -3.49
CA ASN A 27 -1.65 -1.45 -3.78
C ASN A 27 -0.12 -1.56 -3.60
N ILE A 28 0.35 -2.28 -2.57
CA ILE A 28 1.79 -2.55 -2.41
C ILE A 28 2.33 -3.35 -3.58
N SER A 29 1.62 -4.40 -4.01
CA SER A 29 2.03 -5.22 -5.16
C SER A 29 2.10 -4.39 -6.44
N GLU A 30 1.06 -3.60 -6.73
CA GLU A 30 1.01 -2.76 -7.93
C GLU A 30 2.16 -1.73 -7.94
N VAL A 31 2.42 -1.07 -6.81
CA VAL A 31 3.51 -0.09 -6.71
C VAL A 31 4.87 -0.78 -6.90
N LYS A 32 5.07 -1.98 -6.34
CA LYS A 32 6.30 -2.76 -6.55
C LYS A 32 6.48 -3.18 -8.00
N ASP A 33 5.42 -3.64 -8.66
CA ASP A 33 5.48 -4.05 -10.07
C ASP A 33 5.83 -2.87 -10.98
N ARG A 34 5.27 -1.68 -10.71
CA ARG A 34 5.59 -0.46 -11.46
C ARG A 34 7.01 0.02 -11.24
N ILE A 35 7.53 -0.06 -10.01
CA ILE A 35 8.94 0.23 -9.71
C ILE A 35 9.84 -0.75 -10.45
N SER A 36 9.58 -2.06 -10.36
CA SER A 36 10.36 -3.09 -11.05
C SER A 36 10.39 -2.88 -12.57
N THR A 37 9.26 -2.46 -13.15
CA THR A 37 9.18 -2.17 -14.60
C THR A 37 10.09 -0.99 -14.98
N LEU A 38 10.14 0.05 -14.15
CA LEU A 38 10.99 1.22 -14.36
C LEU A 38 12.47 0.91 -14.11
N ASP A 39 12.79 0.07 -13.12
CA ASP A 39 14.16 -0.37 -12.84
C ASP A 39 14.71 -1.16 -14.02
N THR A 40 14.00 -2.19 -14.51
CA THR A 40 14.41 -2.95 -15.70
C THR A 40 14.58 -2.05 -16.92
N ARG A 41 13.68 -1.08 -17.10
CA ARG A 41 13.80 -0.13 -18.21
C ARG A 41 15.02 0.78 -18.07
N GLY A 42 15.34 1.21 -16.85
CA GLY A 42 16.51 2.04 -16.54
C GLY A 42 17.84 1.31 -16.71
N GLU A 43 17.84 -0.02 -16.61
CA GLU A 43 18.99 -0.87 -16.94
C GLU A 43 19.25 -0.92 -18.46
N ASP A 44 18.19 -0.98 -19.27
CA ASP A 44 18.28 -1.07 -20.74
C ASP A 44 18.44 0.31 -21.43
N PHE A 45 17.83 1.36 -20.88
CA PHE A 45 17.79 2.71 -21.47
C PHE A 45 17.77 3.79 -20.40
N ASP A 46 18.33 4.97 -20.71
CA ASP A 46 18.19 6.14 -19.84
C ASP A 46 16.71 6.49 -19.63
N LEU A 47 16.28 6.55 -18.37
CA LEU A 47 14.94 6.95 -17.99
C LEU A 47 14.70 8.42 -18.36
N MET A 48 13.54 8.71 -18.95
CA MET A 48 13.12 10.09 -19.16
C MET A 48 12.88 10.78 -17.82
N ALA A 49 13.05 12.11 -17.76
CA ALA A 49 12.80 12.89 -16.54
C ALA A 49 11.42 12.66 -15.91
N LYS A 50 10.38 12.38 -16.74
CA LYS A 50 9.05 12.02 -16.27
C LYS A 50 9.03 10.67 -15.53
N GLU A 51 9.77 9.69 -16.04
CA GLU A 51 9.84 8.33 -15.51
C GLU A 51 10.64 8.30 -14.22
N LEU A 52 11.72 9.09 -14.15
CA LEU A 52 12.47 9.29 -12.93
C LEU A 52 11.62 9.96 -11.84
N LYS A 53 10.82 10.96 -12.20
CA LYS A 53 9.87 11.59 -11.26
C LYS A 53 8.82 10.59 -10.77
N ASP A 54 8.30 9.75 -11.66
CA ASP A 54 7.34 8.71 -11.32
C ASP A 54 7.97 7.67 -10.38
N LEU A 55 9.23 7.26 -10.63
CA LEU A 55 9.98 6.35 -9.76
C LEU A 55 10.14 6.90 -8.34
N TYR A 56 10.53 8.17 -8.20
CA TYR A 56 10.63 8.82 -6.89
C TYR A 56 9.28 8.88 -6.16
N SER A 57 8.20 9.22 -6.88
CA SER A 57 6.86 9.25 -6.31
C SER A 57 6.39 7.87 -5.87
N LEU A 58 6.62 6.84 -6.70
CA LEU A 58 6.27 5.46 -6.39
C LEU A 58 7.05 4.93 -5.18
N THR A 59 8.33 5.27 -5.08
CA THR A 59 9.18 4.88 -3.94
C THR A 59 8.70 5.53 -2.64
N SER A 60 8.33 6.82 -2.67
CA SER A 60 7.75 7.51 -1.52
C SER A 60 6.40 6.90 -1.10
N ASN A 61 5.57 6.55 -2.08
CA ASN A 61 4.30 5.86 -1.84
C ASN A 61 4.53 4.47 -1.22
N LEU A 62 5.49 3.70 -1.75
CA LEU A 62 5.85 2.39 -1.21
C LEU A 62 6.34 2.50 0.24
N PHE A 63 7.20 3.46 0.54
CA PHE A 63 7.66 3.68 1.92
C PHE A 63 6.51 3.98 2.87
N THR A 64 5.58 4.85 2.46
CA THR A 64 4.39 5.18 3.26
C THR A 64 3.50 3.96 3.47
N LEU A 65 3.28 3.15 2.43
CA LEU A 65 2.52 1.92 2.51
C LEU A 65 3.20 0.88 3.43
N CYS A 66 4.52 0.68 3.32
CA CYS A 66 5.25 -0.22 4.20
C CYS A 66 5.17 0.23 5.67
N LYS A 67 5.32 1.53 5.94
CA LYS A 67 5.18 2.09 7.30
C LYS A 67 3.81 1.81 7.89
N LEU A 68 2.75 2.08 7.13
CA LEU A 68 1.37 1.81 7.53
C LEU A 68 1.11 0.30 7.70
N ASN A 69 1.73 -0.55 6.87
CA ASN A 69 1.62 -2.01 7.01
C ASN A 69 2.20 -2.48 8.34
N SER A 70 3.42 -2.03 8.65
CA SER A 70 4.10 -2.37 9.88
C SER A 70 3.28 -1.94 11.09
N SER A 71 2.65 -0.76 11.08
CA SER A 71 1.76 -0.33 12.16
C SER A 71 0.51 -1.20 12.36
N LYS A 72 0.09 -2.03 11.39
CA LYS A 72 -1.00 -3.01 11.57
C LYS A 72 -0.54 -4.31 12.24
N LEU A 73 0.75 -4.62 12.11
CA LEU A 73 1.37 -5.86 12.58
C LEU A 73 1.82 -5.77 14.05
N TRP A 74 1.74 -4.58 14.65
CA TRP A 74 1.93 -4.31 16.08
C TRP A 74 0.58 -4.18 16.79
#